data_AF-A0A943TDW3-F1
#
_entry.id   AF-A0A943TDW3-F1
#
_cell.length_a   1.000
_cell.length_b   1.000
_cell.length_c   1.000
_cell.angle_alpha   90.00
_cell.angle_beta   90.00
_cell.angle_gamma   90.00
#
_symmetry.space_group_name_H-M   'P 1'
#
loop_
_entity.id
_entity.type
_entity.pdbx_description
1 polymer ?
#
loop_
_entity_poly.entity_id
_entity_poly.type
_entity_poly.pdbx_seq_one_letter_code
_entity_poly.pdbx_strand_id
1 'polypeptide(L)'
;MNTRKNSIRNWLRKYGILTLTAGMILSGTITKPVETYAVTFVQDTDGTKYAVDKKSGFYYALSKSATKKSSCSIYMYGGQKADVTFPSKCNNYTVTAVSSNFSQLIMTKLTTVKLPSGYTTIEKEAFKGQTQLYRIEIPASVKSIGKNAFQGCDISKLTIVAPYGSAAEKYAIANNINYSNSTALSIRTGGMNMFVGEKKQIRVCNNSKTITWASSNKKVATVSKNGTVTAKKAGNTKITAKINGKTYTYPFKVVSRTSGNVLQIVWDNYVTTDLSDYEKVVAANKWIKANIKPTGTSVSAKTALETGVSNYTGYANAYKNILEHYGLKVKVIMGKKHMENSVVIAGKTYTASTIESVSGVHKNYTTTGLGVAINKSTMTLSVGGKGTFKALGNTKTVTWSSTNKKVATVTKSGKVTAKGAGVTTIIMKIGTKTYDCKVRVNK
;
A
#
# COMPACT_ATOMS: atom_id res chain seq x y z
N MET A 1 -43.32 -16.34 4.44
CA MET A 1 -42.45 -15.20 4.07
C MET A 1 -43.02 -13.81 4.46
N ASN A 2 -44.33 -13.68 4.77
CA ASN A 2 -44.97 -12.38 5.09
C ASN A 2 -45.04 -12.01 6.59
N THR A 3 -44.91 -12.97 7.51
CA THR A 3 -45.02 -12.72 8.97
C THR A 3 -43.74 -12.17 9.61
N ARG A 4 -42.55 -12.42 9.03
CA ARG A 4 -41.25 -12.01 9.59
C ARG A 4 -40.78 -10.61 9.17
N LYS A 5 -41.20 -10.12 7.99
CA LYS A 5 -40.97 -8.73 7.53
C LYS A 5 -41.68 -7.71 8.44
N ASN A 6 -42.83 -8.07 8.98
CA ASN A 6 -43.62 -7.20 9.85
C ASN A 6 -43.00 -7.07 11.26
N SER A 7 -42.25 -8.07 11.74
CA SER A 7 -41.67 -8.08 13.09
C SER A 7 -40.57 -7.02 13.29
N ILE A 8 -39.62 -6.90 12.36
CA ILE A 8 -38.53 -5.91 12.44
C ILE A 8 -39.04 -4.48 12.27
N ARG A 9 -39.97 -4.27 11.34
CA ARG A 9 -40.58 -2.96 11.06
C ARG A 9 -41.47 -2.49 12.23
N ASN A 10 -42.17 -3.42 12.88
CA ASN A 10 -42.93 -3.15 14.10
C ASN A 10 -42.03 -2.95 15.33
N TRP A 11 -40.86 -3.63 15.41
CA TRP A 11 -39.89 -3.45 16.48
C TRP A 11 -39.16 -2.09 16.42
N LEU A 12 -38.71 -1.67 15.23
CA LEU A 12 -38.12 -0.34 15.02
C LEU A 12 -39.11 0.80 15.32
N ARG A 13 -40.42 0.56 15.07
CA ARG A 13 -41.51 1.45 15.47
C ARG A 13 -41.78 1.43 16.98
N LYS A 14 -41.72 0.26 17.64
CA LYS A 14 -41.97 0.08 19.08
C LYS A 14 -40.93 0.74 19.99
N TYR A 15 -39.68 0.87 19.55
CA TYR A 15 -38.58 1.43 20.36
C TYR A 15 -38.12 2.83 19.91
N GLY A 16 -38.90 3.53 19.08
CA GLY A 16 -38.62 4.93 18.69
C GLY A 16 -37.37 5.12 17.82
N ILE A 17 -36.77 4.03 17.32
CA ILE A 17 -35.53 4.04 16.51
C ILE A 17 -35.81 4.61 15.11
N LEU A 18 -37.08 4.66 14.70
CA LEU A 18 -37.56 5.32 13.49
C LEU A 18 -38.05 6.75 13.81
N THR A 19 -37.11 7.66 14.08
CA THR A 19 -37.34 9.10 13.91
C THR A 19 -36.27 9.65 12.98
N LEU A 20 -36.56 9.59 11.68
CA LEU A 20 -36.57 10.75 10.77
C LEU A 20 -36.87 10.26 9.34
N THR A 21 -38.16 10.36 9.03
CA THR A 21 -38.79 10.86 7.80
C THR A 21 -38.35 10.34 6.43
N ALA A 22 -39.37 9.84 5.73
CA ALA A 22 -39.50 9.79 4.28
C ALA A 22 -38.85 11.00 3.59
N GLY A 23 -37.86 10.73 2.74
CA GLY A 23 -37.20 11.72 1.91
C GLY A 23 -35.93 11.10 1.34
N MET A 24 -35.93 10.80 0.04
CA MET A 24 -34.86 10.14 -0.75
C MET A 24 -34.85 8.60 -0.73
N ILE A 25 -35.97 8.00 -1.15
CA ILE A 25 -35.91 6.94 -2.17
C ILE A 25 -36.27 7.63 -3.48
N LEU A 26 -35.27 8.00 -4.29
CA LEU A 26 -35.48 8.42 -5.68
C LEU A 26 -34.20 8.16 -6.48
N SER A 27 -33.97 6.89 -6.75
CA SER A 27 -33.45 6.35 -8.02
C SER A 27 -33.22 4.85 -7.76
N GLY A 28 -34.13 4.05 -8.29
CA GLY A 28 -34.36 2.67 -7.88
C GLY A 28 -33.22 1.68 -8.10
N THR A 29 -33.58 0.43 -7.78
CA THR A 29 -32.86 -0.84 -7.97
C THR A 29 -31.71 -1.15 -6.99
N ILE A 30 -32.08 -1.67 -5.81
CA ILE A 30 -31.29 -2.70 -5.11
C ILE A 30 -31.86 -4.06 -5.55
N THR A 31 -31.31 -4.62 -6.62
CA THR A 31 -31.61 -5.98 -7.11
C THR A 31 -30.70 -6.98 -6.42
N LYS A 32 -31.00 -7.27 -5.15
CA LYS A 32 -30.80 -8.56 -4.45
C LYS A 32 -31.18 -8.40 -2.97
N PRO A 33 -31.92 -9.35 -2.39
CA PRO A 33 -32.38 -9.24 -1.02
C PRO A 33 -31.19 -9.30 -0.06
N VAL A 34 -31.10 -8.33 0.85
CA VAL A 34 -30.22 -8.39 2.00
C VAL A 34 -30.66 -9.59 2.84
N GLU A 35 -29.84 -10.64 2.90
CA GLU A 35 -30.05 -11.76 3.79
C GLU A 35 -30.14 -11.24 5.23
N THR A 36 -31.23 -11.60 5.88
CA THR A 36 -31.68 -10.99 7.13
C THR A 36 -31.05 -11.74 8.30
N TYR A 37 -30.07 -11.11 8.97
CA TYR A 37 -29.62 -11.57 10.28
C TYR A 37 -30.68 -11.19 11.31
N ALA A 38 -31.50 -12.17 11.70
CA ALA A 38 -32.36 -12.04 12.87
C ALA A 38 -31.47 -11.91 14.11
N VAL A 39 -31.38 -10.72 14.71
CA VAL A 39 -30.85 -10.60 16.07
C VAL A 39 -32.03 -10.62 17.03
N THR A 40 -32.32 -11.81 17.50
CA THR A 40 -32.90 -11.98 18.83
C THR A 40 -31.92 -11.38 19.82
N PHE A 41 -32.36 -10.41 20.63
CA PHE A 41 -31.65 -10.07 21.86
C PHE A 41 -31.79 -11.28 22.78
N VAL A 42 -30.88 -12.22 22.63
CA VAL A 42 -30.76 -13.36 23.51
C VAL A 42 -30.16 -12.84 24.81
N GLN A 43 -31.00 -12.70 25.82
CA GLN A 43 -30.51 -12.99 27.17
C GLN A 43 -30.21 -14.49 27.18
N ASP A 44 -28.93 -14.81 27.24
CA ASP A 44 -28.38 -16.10 27.70
C ASP A 44 -29.10 -17.38 27.23
N THR A 45 -29.12 -17.66 25.92
CA THR A 45 -29.54 -18.99 25.42
C THR A 45 -28.61 -19.63 24.37
N ASP A 46 -27.49 -18.98 23.98
CA ASP A 46 -26.48 -19.59 23.08
C ASP A 46 -25.02 -19.58 23.61
N GLY A 47 -24.80 -19.13 24.85
CA GLY A 47 -23.48 -19.09 25.48
C GLY A 47 -22.56 -17.93 25.06
N THR A 48 -23.03 -16.98 24.24
CA THR A 48 -22.31 -15.72 23.99
C THR A 48 -22.96 -14.57 24.76
N LYS A 49 -22.38 -14.17 25.89
CA LYS A 49 -22.90 -13.05 26.69
C LYS A 49 -22.62 -11.72 25.95
N TYR A 50 -23.64 -10.97 25.58
CA TYR A 50 -23.46 -9.64 24.97
C TYR A 50 -23.72 -8.53 26.01
N ALA A 51 -22.84 -7.53 26.06
CA ALA A 51 -23.08 -6.30 26.82
C ALA A 51 -23.61 -5.22 25.88
N VAL A 52 -24.53 -4.37 26.35
CA VAL A 52 -25.13 -3.28 25.57
C VAL A 52 -24.91 -1.96 26.29
N ASP A 53 -24.33 -0.99 25.59
CA ASP A 53 -24.30 0.41 26.04
C ASP A 53 -25.20 1.23 25.11
N LYS A 54 -26.48 1.34 25.48
CA LYS A 54 -27.49 2.06 24.70
C LYS A 54 -27.17 3.55 24.56
N LYS A 55 -26.44 4.13 25.51
CA LYS A 55 -26.10 5.56 25.50
C LYS A 55 -25.05 5.87 24.44
N SER A 56 -24.05 5.00 24.30
CA SER A 56 -23.01 5.15 23.27
C SER A 56 -23.37 4.50 21.93
N GLY A 57 -24.33 3.57 21.93
CA GLY A 57 -24.76 2.81 20.75
C GLY A 57 -23.88 1.60 20.43
N PHE A 58 -22.96 1.23 21.33
CA PHE A 58 -22.09 0.07 21.15
C PHE A 58 -22.68 -1.21 21.74
N TYR A 59 -22.49 -2.30 21.01
CA TYR A 59 -22.86 -3.65 21.39
C TYR A 59 -21.58 -4.49 21.38
N TYR A 60 -21.40 -5.30 22.42
CA TYR A 60 -20.15 -5.99 22.69
C TYR A 60 -20.39 -7.48 22.78
N ALA A 61 -19.47 -8.28 22.25
CA ALA A 61 -19.43 -9.73 22.46
C ALA A 61 -18.37 -10.08 23.52
N LEU A 62 -18.72 -10.99 24.43
CA LEU A 62 -17.79 -11.58 25.39
C LEU A 62 -17.23 -12.90 24.85
N SER A 63 -16.00 -13.24 25.22
CA SER A 63 -15.42 -14.54 24.89
C SER A 63 -16.23 -15.67 25.55
N LYS A 64 -16.47 -16.77 24.82
CA LYS A 64 -17.17 -17.98 25.30
C LYS A 64 -16.52 -18.57 26.57
N SER A 65 -15.23 -18.31 26.80
CA SER A 65 -14.44 -18.79 27.95
C SER A 65 -14.20 -17.73 29.04
N ALA A 66 -14.89 -16.58 29.00
CA ALA A 66 -14.66 -15.49 29.94
C ALA A 66 -15.20 -15.81 31.35
N THR A 67 -14.43 -16.58 32.13
CA THR A 67 -14.70 -16.85 33.56
C THR A 67 -14.17 -15.74 34.47
N LYS A 68 -13.34 -14.82 33.94
CA LYS A 68 -12.89 -13.57 34.59
C LYS A 68 -13.17 -12.38 33.66
N LYS A 69 -13.43 -11.20 34.25
CA LYS A 69 -13.78 -9.94 33.53
C LYS A 69 -12.58 -9.33 32.76
N SER A 70 -11.94 -10.06 31.85
CA SER A 70 -10.66 -9.65 31.24
C SER A 70 -10.82 -8.87 29.93
N SER A 71 -11.59 -9.36 28.96
CA SER A 71 -11.71 -8.72 27.64
C SER A 71 -13.03 -8.93 26.90
N CYS A 72 -13.39 -8.01 26.01
CA CYS A 72 -14.54 -8.08 25.09
C CYS A 72 -14.21 -7.53 23.70
N SER A 73 -15.07 -7.79 22.70
CA SER A 73 -14.95 -7.26 21.34
C SER A 73 -16.16 -6.42 20.95
N ILE A 74 -15.97 -5.44 20.06
CA ILE A 74 -17.09 -4.70 19.47
C ILE A 74 -17.80 -5.60 18.47
N TYR A 75 -19.08 -5.86 18.73
CA TYR A 75 -19.94 -6.66 17.88
C TYR A 75 -20.72 -5.80 16.89
N MET A 76 -21.25 -4.65 17.35
CA MET A 76 -22.06 -3.75 16.53
C MET A 76 -21.98 -2.31 17.04
N TYR A 77 -22.18 -1.35 16.14
CA TYR A 77 -22.41 0.06 16.46
C TYR A 77 -23.76 0.49 15.87
N GLY A 78 -24.76 0.66 16.72
CA GLY A 78 -26.10 1.15 16.35
C GLY A 78 -26.29 2.65 16.59
N GLY A 79 -25.23 3.38 16.95
CA GLY A 79 -25.31 4.82 17.16
C GLY A 79 -25.44 5.61 15.85
N GLN A 80 -25.81 6.89 15.95
CA GLN A 80 -26.03 7.75 14.79
C GLN A 80 -24.80 8.59 14.38
N LYS A 81 -23.72 8.58 15.18
CA LYS A 81 -22.54 9.41 14.89
C LYS A 81 -21.75 8.85 13.71
N ALA A 82 -21.33 9.73 12.81
CA ALA A 82 -20.50 9.38 11.66
C ALA A 82 -19.00 9.32 12.03
N ASP A 83 -18.57 10.18 12.94
CA ASP A 83 -17.22 10.21 13.48
C ASP A 83 -17.21 9.60 14.88
N VAL A 84 -16.51 8.47 15.03
CA VAL A 84 -16.65 7.62 16.21
C VAL A 84 -15.30 7.22 16.77
N THR A 85 -15.07 7.51 18.05
CA THR A 85 -13.99 6.87 18.81
C THR A 85 -14.54 5.62 19.48
N PHE A 86 -13.92 4.48 19.22
CA PHE A 86 -14.36 3.22 19.81
C PHE A 86 -13.88 3.15 21.27
N PRO A 87 -14.69 2.55 22.16
CA PRO A 87 -14.43 2.55 23.59
C PRO A 87 -13.30 1.57 23.95
N SER A 88 -12.43 1.93 24.89
CA SER A 88 -11.39 1.02 25.42
C SER A 88 -11.92 0.07 26.51
N LYS A 89 -13.11 0.34 27.04
CA LYS A 89 -13.75 -0.40 28.14
C LYS A 89 -15.23 -0.64 27.86
N CYS A 90 -15.73 -1.77 28.36
CA CYS A 90 -17.15 -2.04 28.50
C CYS A 90 -17.37 -2.54 29.93
N ASN A 91 -17.92 -1.70 30.80
CA ASN A 91 -17.91 -1.93 32.24
C ASN A 91 -16.47 -2.27 32.72
N ASN A 92 -16.28 -3.40 33.40
CA ASN A 92 -14.96 -3.81 33.89
C ASN A 92 -14.11 -4.54 32.83
N TYR A 93 -14.64 -4.80 31.63
CA TYR A 93 -13.92 -5.49 30.57
C TYR A 93 -13.09 -4.52 29.73
N THR A 94 -11.92 -4.98 29.26
CA THR A 94 -11.12 -4.25 28.26
C THR A 94 -11.58 -4.61 26.85
N VAL A 95 -11.86 -3.62 26.01
CA VAL A 95 -12.19 -3.88 24.62
C VAL A 95 -10.91 -4.10 23.84
N THR A 96 -10.74 -5.28 23.24
CA THR A 96 -9.48 -5.69 22.58
C THR A 96 -9.64 -5.99 21.10
N ALA A 97 -10.87 -6.07 20.57
CA ALA A 97 -11.07 -6.40 19.17
C ALA A 97 -12.30 -5.73 18.53
N VAL A 98 -12.31 -5.66 17.20
CA VAL A 98 -13.50 -5.40 16.38
C VAL A 98 -13.89 -6.69 15.67
N SER A 99 -15.09 -7.19 15.91
CA SER A 99 -15.52 -8.51 15.46
C SER A 99 -15.95 -8.53 13.98
N SER A 100 -15.90 -9.70 13.35
CA SER A 100 -16.39 -9.93 11.98
C SER A 100 -17.88 -9.64 11.84
N ASN A 101 -18.65 -9.77 12.92
CA ASN A 101 -20.09 -9.50 12.88
C ASN A 101 -20.41 -7.99 12.89
N PHE A 102 -19.40 -7.13 13.07
CA PHE A 102 -19.55 -5.68 12.94
C PHE A 102 -20.12 -5.29 11.58
N SER A 103 -19.79 -6.02 10.52
CA SER A 103 -20.33 -5.75 9.19
C SER A 103 -21.78 -6.19 8.96
N GLN A 104 -22.39 -6.97 9.86
CA GLN A 104 -23.64 -7.66 9.57
C GLN A 104 -24.90 -6.78 9.73
N LEU A 105 -24.85 -5.67 10.49
CA LEU A 105 -26.08 -4.98 10.95
C LEU A 105 -26.01 -3.45 11.14
N ILE A 106 -25.01 -2.76 10.59
CA ILE A 106 -24.78 -1.35 10.91
C ILE A 106 -25.26 -0.40 9.81
N MET A 107 -26.04 0.60 10.22
CA MET A 107 -26.39 1.77 9.43
C MET A 107 -25.13 2.49 8.94
N THR A 108 -25.00 2.61 7.62
CA THR A 108 -23.81 2.93 6.81
C THR A 108 -23.24 4.36 6.93
N LYS A 109 -23.28 4.98 8.12
CA LYS A 109 -22.91 6.39 8.30
C LYS A 109 -21.49 6.62 8.81
N LEU A 110 -20.70 5.59 9.12
CA LEU A 110 -19.34 5.79 9.62
C LEU A 110 -18.47 6.47 8.56
N THR A 111 -17.98 7.66 8.89
CA THR A 111 -17.06 8.45 8.07
C THR A 111 -15.65 8.39 8.63
N THR A 112 -15.51 8.43 9.96
CA THR A 112 -14.23 8.22 10.63
C THR A 112 -14.36 7.30 11.84
N VAL A 113 -13.33 6.46 12.04
CA VAL A 113 -13.22 5.58 13.20
C VAL A 113 -11.86 5.77 13.86
N LYS A 114 -11.82 5.87 15.19
CA LYS A 114 -10.59 5.88 15.98
C LYS A 114 -10.58 4.72 16.96
N LEU A 115 -9.61 3.83 16.82
CA LEU A 115 -9.36 2.76 17.79
C LEU A 115 -8.29 3.23 18.79
N PRO A 116 -8.59 3.26 20.10
CA PRO A 116 -7.59 3.58 21.12
C PRO A 116 -6.59 2.43 21.33
N SER A 117 -5.48 2.68 22.03
CA SER A 117 -4.57 1.61 22.45
C SER A 117 -5.29 0.53 23.26
N GLY A 118 -4.91 -0.74 23.05
CA GLY A 118 -5.50 -1.91 23.72
C GLY A 118 -6.22 -2.84 22.75
N TYR A 119 -6.63 -2.33 21.59
CA TYR A 119 -7.09 -3.18 20.49
C TYR A 119 -5.92 -3.99 19.93
N THR A 120 -6.08 -5.31 19.87
CA THR A 120 -5.09 -6.27 19.36
C THR A 120 -5.51 -6.83 18.01
N THR A 121 -6.81 -6.91 17.71
CA THR A 121 -7.32 -7.62 16.53
C THR A 121 -8.45 -6.84 15.85
N ILE A 122 -8.40 -6.74 14.51
CA ILE A 122 -9.55 -6.40 13.67
C ILE A 122 -9.89 -7.67 12.90
N GLU A 123 -11.05 -8.27 13.13
CA GLU A 123 -11.40 -9.56 12.54
C GLU A 123 -11.70 -9.49 11.05
N LYS A 124 -11.84 -10.66 10.42
CA LYS A 124 -12.20 -10.77 9.00
C LYS A 124 -13.49 -9.98 8.72
N GLU A 125 -13.55 -9.29 7.59
CA GLU A 125 -14.74 -8.55 7.17
C GLU A 125 -15.26 -7.46 8.12
N ALA A 126 -14.58 -7.13 9.22
CA ALA A 126 -15.12 -6.25 10.27
C ALA A 126 -15.76 -4.94 9.74
N PHE A 127 -15.07 -4.19 8.88
CA PHE A 127 -15.58 -2.95 8.26
C PHE A 127 -16.09 -3.15 6.82
N LYS A 128 -16.52 -4.37 6.47
CA LYS A 128 -17.03 -4.67 5.13
C LYS A 128 -18.25 -3.79 4.80
N GLY A 129 -18.25 -3.26 3.57
CA GLY A 129 -19.34 -2.44 3.05
C GLY A 129 -19.45 -1.02 3.64
N GLN A 130 -18.49 -0.56 4.45
CA GLN A 130 -18.48 0.81 4.97
C GLN A 130 -18.02 1.79 3.87
N THR A 131 -18.90 2.10 2.93
CA THR A 131 -18.60 2.90 1.71
C THR A 131 -18.26 4.36 2.00
N GLN A 132 -18.78 4.90 3.11
CA GLN A 132 -18.56 6.30 3.52
C GLN A 132 -17.32 6.49 4.41
N LEU A 133 -16.72 5.38 4.89
CA LEU A 133 -15.56 5.42 5.77
C LEU A 133 -14.34 5.87 4.96
N TYR A 134 -13.90 7.11 5.20
CA TYR A 134 -12.76 7.69 4.49
C TYR A 134 -11.50 7.70 5.36
N ARG A 135 -11.61 7.55 6.68
CA ARG A 135 -10.45 7.46 7.58
C ARG A 135 -10.69 6.49 8.74
N ILE A 136 -9.72 5.63 9.01
CA ILE A 136 -9.66 4.86 10.25
C ILE A 136 -8.28 4.98 10.90
N GLU A 137 -8.26 5.35 12.18
CA GLU A 137 -7.05 5.42 13.00
C GLU A 137 -6.87 4.09 13.75
N ILE A 138 -5.82 3.35 13.40
CA ILE A 138 -5.50 2.03 13.95
C ILE A 138 -4.20 2.12 14.77
N PRO A 139 -4.21 1.77 16.07
CA PRO A 139 -3.08 1.92 16.97
C PRO A 139 -2.01 0.85 16.74
N ALA A 140 -0.79 1.08 17.22
CA ALA A 140 0.31 0.11 17.17
C ALA A 140 0.04 -1.21 17.92
N SER A 141 -0.94 -1.21 18.84
CA SER A 141 -1.32 -2.42 19.59
C SER A 141 -1.97 -3.48 18.70
N VAL A 142 -2.59 -3.10 17.58
CA VAL A 142 -3.22 -4.06 16.65
C VAL A 142 -2.13 -4.92 16.00
N LYS A 143 -2.22 -6.22 16.23
CA LYS A 143 -1.28 -7.25 15.75
C LYS A 143 -1.78 -7.95 14.50
N SER A 144 -3.10 -8.07 14.33
CA SER A 144 -3.71 -8.74 13.19
C SER A 144 -4.92 -7.97 12.65
N ILE A 145 -5.01 -7.95 11.32
CA ILE A 145 -6.17 -7.46 10.57
C ILE A 145 -6.60 -8.58 9.63
N GLY A 146 -7.84 -9.03 9.79
CA GLY A 146 -8.38 -10.17 9.07
C GLY A 146 -8.55 -9.92 7.57
N LYS A 147 -8.60 -11.01 6.81
CA LYS A 147 -8.89 -10.98 5.37
C LYS A 147 -10.20 -10.20 5.13
N ASN A 148 -10.22 -9.39 4.07
CA ASN A 148 -11.41 -8.63 3.66
C ASN A 148 -11.97 -7.66 4.71
N ALA A 149 -11.24 -7.31 5.79
CA ALA A 149 -11.70 -6.39 6.83
C ALA A 149 -12.27 -5.06 6.29
N PHE A 150 -11.80 -4.57 5.14
CA PHE A 150 -12.31 -3.35 4.49
C PHE A 150 -12.88 -3.62 3.08
N GLN A 151 -13.34 -4.84 2.81
CA GLN A 151 -13.93 -5.21 1.52
C GLN A 151 -15.19 -4.38 1.26
N GLY A 152 -15.32 -3.79 0.07
CA GLY A 152 -16.48 -2.97 -0.28
C GLY A 152 -16.47 -1.57 0.34
N CYS A 153 -15.42 -1.17 1.06
CA CYS A 153 -15.14 0.25 1.31
C CYS A 153 -14.71 0.95 0.01
N ASP A 154 -14.92 2.26 -0.07
CA ASP A 154 -14.37 3.08 -1.16
C ASP A 154 -12.86 3.28 -0.94
N ILE A 155 -12.06 2.30 -1.39
CA ILE A 155 -10.59 2.30 -1.23
C ILE A 155 -9.91 3.49 -1.92
N SER A 156 -10.60 4.20 -2.83
CA SER A 156 -10.06 5.41 -3.44
C SER A 156 -10.00 6.59 -2.45
N LYS A 157 -10.87 6.57 -1.43
CA LYS A 157 -10.95 7.57 -0.36
C LYS A 157 -10.41 7.06 0.97
N LEU A 158 -10.65 5.80 1.31
CA LEU A 158 -10.30 5.21 2.59
C LEU A 158 -8.79 5.35 2.85
N THR A 159 -8.47 5.97 3.98
CA THR A 159 -7.12 6.06 4.53
C THR A 159 -7.03 5.31 5.86
N ILE A 160 -6.14 4.34 5.92
CA ILE A 160 -5.69 3.74 7.18
C ILE A 160 -4.60 4.64 7.75
N VAL A 161 -4.88 5.26 8.89
CA VAL A 161 -3.91 6.02 9.67
C VAL A 161 -3.34 5.12 10.74
N ALA A 162 -2.06 4.77 10.64
CA ALA A 162 -1.43 3.92 11.63
C ALA A 162 0.07 4.23 11.75
N PRO A 163 0.70 3.89 12.89
CA PRO A 163 2.15 3.98 13.03
C PRO A 163 2.88 3.21 11.94
N TYR A 164 4.05 3.67 11.55
CA TYR A 164 4.90 2.98 10.59
C TYR A 164 5.27 1.58 11.10
N GLY A 165 5.56 0.65 10.20
CA GLY A 165 5.90 -0.74 10.49
C GLY A 165 4.78 -1.58 11.12
N SER A 166 3.62 -0.98 11.41
CA SER A 166 2.48 -1.64 12.06
C SER A 166 1.86 -2.71 11.16
N ALA A 167 1.11 -3.64 11.77
CA ALA A 167 0.29 -4.58 11.03
C ALA A 167 -0.69 -3.87 10.09
N ALA A 168 -1.20 -2.71 10.51
CA ALA A 168 -2.10 -1.87 9.73
C ALA A 168 -1.43 -1.25 8.49
N GLU A 169 -0.18 -0.77 8.58
CA GLU A 169 0.57 -0.31 7.40
C GLU A 169 0.75 -1.46 6.40
N LYS A 170 1.22 -2.62 6.87
CA LYS A 170 1.44 -3.80 6.02
C LYS A 170 0.15 -4.23 5.32
N TYR A 171 -0.96 -4.26 6.07
CA TYR A 171 -2.28 -4.58 5.54
C TYR A 171 -2.72 -3.56 4.47
N ALA A 172 -2.59 -2.27 4.75
CA ALA A 172 -2.98 -1.22 3.81
C ALA A 172 -2.21 -1.33 2.48
N ILE A 173 -0.89 -1.55 2.55
CA ILE A 173 -0.04 -1.75 1.36
C ILE A 173 -0.47 -2.99 0.59
N ALA A 174 -0.65 -4.13 1.26
CA ALA A 174 -1.02 -5.39 0.62
C ALA A 174 -2.38 -5.33 -0.08
N ASN A 175 -3.30 -4.50 0.44
CA ASN A 175 -4.65 -4.35 -0.10
C ASN A 175 -4.83 -3.07 -0.96
N ASN A 176 -3.75 -2.37 -1.30
CA ASN A 176 -3.78 -1.12 -2.07
C ASN A 176 -4.68 -0.01 -1.47
N ILE A 177 -4.84 0.00 -0.15
CA ILE A 177 -5.59 1.04 0.58
C ILE A 177 -4.64 2.22 0.84
N ASN A 178 -5.16 3.46 0.85
CA ASN A 178 -4.34 4.60 1.20
C ASN A 178 -3.83 4.48 2.65
N TYR A 179 -2.57 4.83 2.86
CA TYR A 179 -1.91 4.77 4.17
C TYR A 179 -1.28 6.09 4.53
N SER A 180 -1.46 6.51 5.79
CA SER A 180 -0.77 7.63 6.39
C SER A 180 -0.35 7.31 7.82
N ASN A 181 0.69 7.94 8.32
CA ASN A 181 1.10 7.91 9.73
C ASN A 181 0.63 9.16 10.50
N SER A 182 -0.14 10.02 9.83
CA SER A 182 -0.66 11.28 10.35
C SER A 182 -2.11 11.42 9.93
N THR A 183 -2.92 12.09 10.75
CA THR A 183 -4.31 12.44 10.44
C THR A 183 -4.42 13.66 9.52
N ALA A 184 -3.33 14.41 9.33
CA ALA A 184 -3.31 15.55 8.42
C ALA A 184 -3.58 15.11 6.98
N LEU A 185 -4.29 15.96 6.22
CA LEU A 185 -4.46 15.77 4.79
C LEU A 185 -3.09 15.73 4.12
N SER A 186 -2.84 14.70 3.31
CA SER A 186 -1.57 14.57 2.61
C SER A 186 -1.79 14.03 1.21
N ILE A 187 -1.03 14.54 0.25
CA ILE A 187 -1.08 14.11 -1.14
C ILE A 187 0.25 13.43 -1.46
N ARG A 188 0.19 12.25 -2.06
CA ARG A 188 1.35 11.40 -2.38
C ARG A 188 1.35 11.09 -3.87
N THR A 189 2.35 11.59 -4.59
CA THR A 189 2.39 11.52 -6.07
C THR A 189 3.08 10.29 -6.64
N GLY A 190 3.64 9.37 -5.85
CA GLY A 190 4.24 8.13 -6.38
C GLY A 190 5.42 8.32 -7.37
N GLY A 191 5.97 9.55 -7.46
CA GLY A 191 7.01 9.96 -8.41
C GLY A 191 6.52 11.07 -9.35
N MET A 192 7.44 11.92 -9.84
CA MET A 192 7.12 13.11 -10.65
C MET A 192 7.36 12.92 -12.16
N ASN A 193 7.98 11.80 -12.55
CA ASN A 193 8.30 11.48 -13.95
C ASN A 193 7.44 10.31 -14.45
N MET A 194 6.94 10.42 -15.68
CA MET A 194 6.14 9.39 -16.36
C MET A 194 6.59 9.20 -17.80
N PHE A 195 6.49 7.99 -18.33
CA PHE A 195 6.60 7.76 -19.77
C PHE A 195 5.29 8.03 -20.49
N VAL A 196 5.37 8.44 -21.76
CA VAL A 196 4.18 8.47 -22.64
C VAL A 196 3.45 7.12 -22.58
N GLY A 197 2.14 7.17 -22.36
CA GLY A 197 1.28 5.99 -22.20
C GLY A 197 1.08 5.52 -20.75
N GLU A 198 1.95 5.91 -19.81
CA GLU A 198 1.81 5.49 -18.42
C GLU A 198 0.59 6.09 -17.72
N LYS A 199 0.09 5.34 -16.74
CA LYS A 199 -0.93 5.81 -15.80
C LYS A 199 -0.42 5.68 -14.37
N LYS A 200 -0.55 6.74 -13.57
CA LYS A 200 -0.19 6.74 -12.14
C LYS A 200 -1.29 7.40 -11.32
N GLN A 201 -1.59 6.83 -10.15
CA GLN A 201 -2.55 7.41 -9.21
C GLN A 201 -1.87 8.40 -8.28
N ILE A 202 -2.38 9.62 -8.21
CA ILE A 202 -2.05 10.53 -7.10
C ILE A 202 -2.96 10.18 -5.93
N ARG A 203 -2.36 9.69 -4.84
CA ARG A 203 -3.11 9.30 -3.64
C ARG A 203 -3.33 10.52 -2.76
N VAL A 204 -4.58 10.74 -2.34
CA VAL A 204 -4.94 11.79 -1.39
C VAL A 204 -5.42 11.12 -0.11
N CYS A 205 -4.63 11.24 0.95
CA CYS A 205 -4.90 10.64 2.25
C CYS A 205 -5.68 11.60 3.14
N ASN A 206 -6.55 11.03 3.99
CA ASN A 206 -7.34 11.73 5.00
C ASN A 206 -8.30 12.80 4.45
N ASN A 207 -8.82 12.60 3.24
CA ASN A 207 -9.68 13.56 2.59
C ASN A 207 -11.13 13.06 2.52
N SER A 208 -12.06 13.83 3.11
CA SER A 208 -13.50 13.63 3.01
C SER A 208 -14.17 14.54 1.97
N LYS A 209 -13.43 15.50 1.41
CA LYS A 209 -13.99 16.51 0.53
C LYS A 209 -13.83 16.12 -0.93
N THR A 210 -14.66 16.71 -1.79
CA THR A 210 -14.51 16.56 -3.24
C THR A 210 -13.17 17.14 -3.69
N ILE A 211 -12.51 16.46 -4.61
CA ILE A 211 -11.26 16.92 -5.22
C ILE A 211 -11.58 17.34 -6.65
N THR A 212 -11.18 18.56 -7.01
CA THR A 212 -11.21 18.99 -8.40
C THR A 212 -9.81 18.89 -8.97
N TRP A 213 -9.65 18.05 -10.00
CA TRP A 213 -8.38 17.82 -10.66
C TRP A 213 -8.27 18.64 -11.95
N ALA A 214 -7.08 19.18 -12.21
CA ALA A 214 -6.77 19.88 -13.45
C ALA A 214 -5.35 19.56 -13.92
N SER A 215 -5.12 19.66 -15.24
CA SER A 215 -3.79 19.63 -15.85
C SER A 215 -3.58 20.94 -16.59
N SER A 216 -2.45 21.61 -16.36
CA SER A 216 -2.11 22.85 -17.06
C SER A 216 -1.86 22.62 -18.55
N ASN A 217 -1.50 21.41 -18.95
CA ASN A 217 -1.35 21.01 -20.34
C ASN A 217 -1.90 19.60 -20.56
N LYS A 218 -3.16 19.52 -21.00
CA LYS A 218 -3.86 18.26 -21.30
C LYS A 218 -3.30 17.49 -22.50
N LYS A 219 -2.49 18.12 -23.35
CA LYS A 219 -1.77 17.43 -24.45
C LYS A 219 -0.58 16.62 -23.92
N VAL A 220 0.05 17.08 -22.83
CA VAL A 220 1.17 16.38 -22.16
C VAL A 220 0.67 15.29 -21.23
N ALA A 221 -0.26 15.62 -20.32
CA ALA A 221 -0.91 14.61 -19.47
C ALA A 221 -2.32 15.04 -19.07
N THR A 222 -3.23 14.09 -18.89
CA THR A 222 -4.57 14.31 -18.33
C THR A 222 -4.68 13.71 -16.94
N VAL A 223 -5.60 14.20 -16.13
CA VAL A 223 -5.92 13.63 -14.81
C VAL A 223 -7.42 13.37 -14.74
N SER A 224 -7.81 12.19 -14.29
CA SER A 224 -9.21 11.79 -14.12
C SER A 224 -9.80 12.33 -12.81
N LYS A 225 -11.13 12.17 -12.64
CA LYS A 225 -11.85 12.57 -11.41
C LYS A 225 -11.34 11.90 -10.13
N ASN A 226 -10.76 10.70 -10.23
CA ASN A 226 -10.18 9.96 -9.11
C ASN A 226 -8.65 10.15 -8.96
N GLY A 227 -8.05 11.13 -9.66
CA GLY A 227 -6.63 11.45 -9.51
C GLY A 227 -5.67 10.54 -10.30
N THR A 228 -6.18 9.79 -11.28
CA THR A 228 -5.34 9.02 -12.21
C THR A 228 -4.76 9.93 -13.27
N VAL A 229 -3.45 10.15 -13.22
CA VAL A 229 -2.72 10.85 -14.28
C VAL A 229 -2.43 9.88 -15.41
N THR A 230 -2.68 10.30 -16.65
CA THR A 230 -2.34 9.57 -17.88
C THR A 230 -1.41 10.45 -18.71
N ALA A 231 -0.19 9.96 -18.94
CA ALA A 231 0.81 10.63 -19.76
C ALA A 231 0.52 10.42 -21.25
N LYS A 232 0.48 11.51 -22.03
CA LYS A 232 0.07 11.50 -23.44
C LYS A 232 1.17 11.89 -24.40
N LYS A 233 1.98 12.88 -24.07
CA LYS A 233 3.06 13.38 -24.93
C LYS A 233 4.21 13.86 -24.06
N ALA A 234 5.44 13.68 -24.53
CA ALA A 234 6.61 14.23 -23.87
C ALA A 234 6.50 15.75 -23.69
N GLY A 235 6.97 16.22 -22.54
CA GLY A 235 6.89 17.61 -22.14
C GLY A 235 6.63 17.76 -20.65
N ASN A 236 6.52 19.00 -20.20
CA ASN A 236 6.24 19.34 -18.81
C ASN A 236 4.79 19.79 -18.67
N THR A 237 4.14 19.42 -17.57
CA THR A 237 2.81 19.90 -17.19
C THR A 237 2.71 19.99 -15.67
N LYS A 238 1.67 20.65 -15.18
CA LYS A 238 1.35 20.70 -13.75
C LYS A 238 0.00 20.03 -13.52
N ILE A 239 -0.03 19.06 -12.62
CA ILE A 239 -1.28 18.47 -12.13
C ILE A 239 -1.69 19.18 -10.85
N THR A 240 -2.92 19.65 -10.81
CA THR A 240 -3.46 20.43 -9.70
C THR A 240 -4.62 19.70 -9.04
N ALA A 241 -4.58 19.58 -7.72
CA ALA A 241 -5.70 19.18 -6.88
C ALA A 241 -6.22 20.40 -6.12
N LYS A 242 -7.49 20.76 -6.31
CA LYS A 242 -8.17 21.74 -5.47
C LYS A 242 -9.03 21.01 -4.45
N ILE A 243 -8.80 21.28 -3.17
CA ILE A 243 -9.48 20.62 -2.05
C ILE A 243 -9.80 21.69 -1.01
N ASN A 244 -11.09 21.89 -0.72
CA ASN A 244 -11.56 22.85 0.29
C ASN A 244 -10.96 24.27 0.11
N GLY A 245 -11.01 24.80 -1.12
CA GLY A 245 -10.43 26.11 -1.47
C GLY A 245 -8.89 26.15 -1.55
N LYS A 246 -8.18 25.14 -1.02
CA LYS A 246 -6.71 25.04 -1.13
C LYS A 246 -6.31 24.40 -2.45
N THR A 247 -5.22 24.90 -3.01
CA THR A 247 -4.66 24.43 -4.28
C THR A 247 -3.32 23.74 -4.04
N TYR A 248 -3.19 22.52 -4.56
CA TYR A 248 -1.96 21.75 -4.51
C TYR A 248 -1.50 21.45 -5.93
N THR A 249 -0.27 21.84 -6.26
CA THR A 249 0.24 21.75 -7.64
C THR A 249 1.50 20.90 -7.68
N TYR A 250 1.55 19.98 -8.63
CA TYR A 250 2.64 19.03 -8.81
C TYR A 250 3.23 19.18 -10.20
N PRO A 251 4.54 19.48 -10.33
CA PRO A 251 5.22 19.39 -11.61
C PRO A 251 5.27 17.92 -12.05
N PHE A 252 4.88 17.68 -13.29
CA PHE A 252 4.95 16.38 -13.96
C PHE A 252 5.77 16.51 -15.23
N LYS A 253 6.80 15.66 -15.35
CA LYS A 253 7.58 15.52 -16.58
C LYS A 253 7.18 14.23 -17.27
N VAL A 254 6.65 14.36 -18.48
CA VAL A 254 6.42 13.23 -19.37
C VAL A 254 7.61 13.10 -20.31
N VAL A 255 8.16 11.91 -20.42
CA VAL A 255 9.30 11.61 -21.29
C VAL A 255 8.83 10.66 -22.39
N SER A 256 9.29 10.88 -23.62
CA SER A 256 9.07 9.93 -24.71
C SER A 256 9.68 8.59 -24.32
N ARG A 257 8.92 7.51 -24.50
CA ARG A 257 9.44 6.16 -24.36
C ARG A 257 10.14 5.80 -25.65
N THR A 258 11.46 5.91 -25.66
CA THR A 258 12.34 5.43 -26.74
C THR A 258 13.15 4.27 -26.20
N SER A 259 13.60 3.36 -27.07
CA SER A 259 14.49 2.27 -26.67
C SER A 259 15.72 2.79 -25.90
N GLY A 260 16.35 3.88 -26.34
CA GLY A 260 17.51 4.49 -25.66
C GLY A 260 17.21 5.01 -24.26
N ASN A 261 16.12 5.76 -24.08
CA ASN A 261 15.75 6.28 -22.75
C ASN A 261 15.35 5.18 -21.78
N VAL A 262 14.70 4.13 -22.29
CA VAL A 262 14.34 2.96 -21.49
C VAL A 262 15.61 2.28 -20.97
N LEU A 263 16.59 2.02 -21.85
CA LEU A 263 17.88 1.41 -21.47
C LEU A 263 18.61 2.22 -20.39
N GLN A 264 18.71 3.54 -20.57
CA GLN A 264 19.32 4.44 -19.60
C GLN A 264 18.58 4.43 -18.25
N ILE A 265 17.25 4.37 -18.26
CA ILE A 265 16.45 4.35 -17.02
C ILE A 265 16.52 2.99 -16.32
N VAL A 266 16.59 1.88 -17.07
CA VAL A 266 16.84 0.57 -16.46
C VAL A 266 18.24 0.57 -15.83
N TRP A 267 19.23 1.17 -16.48
CA TRP A 267 20.54 1.43 -15.88
C TRP A 267 20.38 2.26 -14.60
N ASP A 268 19.96 3.51 -14.67
CA ASP A 268 19.95 4.43 -13.54
C ASP A 268 19.10 3.97 -12.33
N ASN A 269 18.02 3.20 -12.55
CA ASN A 269 17.11 2.79 -11.46
C ASN A 269 17.25 1.33 -11.00
N TYR A 270 17.80 0.44 -11.84
CA TYR A 270 17.87 -0.99 -11.56
C TYR A 270 19.29 -1.54 -11.61
N VAL A 271 20.23 -0.86 -12.29
CA VAL A 271 21.60 -1.33 -12.51
C VAL A 271 22.63 -0.24 -12.24
N THR A 272 23.34 -0.34 -11.11
CA THR A 272 24.43 0.60 -10.81
C THR A 272 25.74 0.14 -11.46
N THR A 273 26.69 1.06 -11.63
CA THR A 273 28.04 0.80 -12.17
C THR A 273 28.81 -0.32 -11.44
N ASP A 274 28.40 -0.66 -10.23
CA ASP A 274 29.15 -1.54 -9.33
C ASP A 274 28.53 -2.96 -9.27
N LEU A 275 27.46 -3.23 -10.02
CA LEU A 275 26.85 -4.56 -10.10
C LEU A 275 27.75 -5.54 -10.86
N SER A 276 27.86 -6.76 -10.35
CA SER A 276 28.42 -7.89 -11.09
C SER A 276 27.56 -8.21 -12.33
N ASP A 277 28.15 -8.88 -13.32
CA ASP A 277 27.42 -9.30 -14.51
C ASP A 277 26.21 -10.19 -14.18
N TYR A 278 26.30 -11.01 -13.13
CA TYR A 278 25.17 -11.76 -12.59
C TYR A 278 24.03 -10.84 -12.11
N GLU A 279 24.34 -9.84 -11.28
CA GLU A 279 23.33 -8.93 -10.72
C GLU A 279 22.67 -8.07 -11.81
N LYS A 280 23.44 -7.68 -12.85
CA LYS A 280 22.90 -6.99 -14.04
C LYS A 280 21.84 -7.85 -14.74
N VAL A 281 22.09 -9.16 -14.89
CA VAL A 281 21.15 -10.10 -15.52
C VAL A 281 19.86 -10.22 -14.69
N VAL A 282 19.97 -10.41 -13.38
CA VAL A 282 18.80 -10.52 -12.49
C VAL A 282 17.98 -9.22 -12.48
N ALA A 283 18.64 -8.06 -12.41
CA ALA A 283 17.99 -6.76 -12.44
C ALA A 283 17.23 -6.53 -13.76
N ALA A 284 17.85 -6.85 -14.90
CA ALA A 284 17.21 -6.78 -16.21
C ALA A 284 15.99 -7.72 -16.28
N ASN A 285 16.09 -8.95 -15.76
CA ASN A 285 15.01 -9.93 -15.78
C ASN A 285 13.79 -9.45 -14.99
N LYS A 286 14.06 -8.89 -13.80
CA LYS A 286 13.02 -8.30 -12.94
C LYS A 286 12.34 -7.11 -13.63
N TRP A 287 13.12 -6.26 -14.28
CA TRP A 287 12.57 -5.11 -15.00
C TRP A 287 11.68 -5.55 -16.16
N ILE A 288 12.16 -6.45 -17.02
CA ILE A 288 11.43 -6.83 -18.23
C ILE A 288 10.11 -7.56 -17.89
N LYS A 289 10.11 -8.45 -16.89
CA LYS A 289 8.89 -9.12 -16.38
C LYS A 289 7.83 -8.14 -15.88
N ALA A 290 8.25 -7.01 -15.30
CA ALA A 290 7.35 -6.00 -14.77
C ALA A 290 6.82 -5.02 -15.84
N ASN A 291 7.57 -4.83 -16.94
CA ASN A 291 7.35 -3.73 -17.88
C ASN A 291 6.99 -4.15 -19.30
N ILE A 292 7.17 -5.43 -19.66
CA ILE A 292 6.83 -5.99 -20.97
C ILE A 292 5.97 -7.24 -20.79
N LYS A 293 4.81 -7.27 -21.44
CA LYS A 293 3.91 -8.44 -21.44
C LYS A 293 4.02 -9.19 -22.77
N PRO A 294 4.29 -10.51 -22.77
CA PRO A 294 4.43 -11.31 -23.98
C PRO A 294 3.06 -11.70 -24.59
N THR A 295 2.15 -10.73 -24.73
CA THR A 295 0.77 -10.94 -25.22
C THR A 295 0.48 -10.17 -26.52
N GLY A 296 1.50 -9.55 -27.12
CA GLY A 296 1.39 -8.80 -28.37
C GLY A 296 1.83 -9.60 -29.59
N THR A 297 1.74 -8.99 -30.77
CA THR A 297 2.16 -9.59 -32.05
C THR A 297 3.56 -9.15 -32.50
N SER A 298 4.10 -8.06 -31.94
CA SER A 298 5.39 -7.51 -32.38
C SER A 298 6.59 -8.37 -31.99
N VAL A 299 7.46 -8.64 -32.97
CA VAL A 299 8.77 -9.31 -32.80
C VAL A 299 9.92 -8.34 -32.48
N SER A 300 9.68 -7.02 -32.56
CA SER A 300 10.73 -6.01 -32.46
C SER A 300 11.08 -5.69 -31.01
N ALA A 301 12.37 -5.76 -30.66
CA ALA A 301 12.87 -5.31 -29.36
C ALA A 301 12.55 -3.84 -29.10
N LYS A 302 12.72 -2.99 -30.11
CA LYS A 302 12.41 -1.56 -30.02
C LYS A 302 10.94 -1.36 -29.67
N THR A 303 10.04 -1.98 -30.43
CA THR A 303 8.60 -1.88 -30.19
C THR A 303 8.22 -2.46 -28.82
N ALA A 304 8.84 -3.56 -28.39
CA ALA A 304 8.64 -4.14 -27.07
C ALA A 304 9.02 -3.17 -25.94
N LEU A 305 10.21 -2.55 -26.03
CA LEU A 305 10.70 -1.56 -25.06
C LEU A 305 9.83 -0.29 -25.03
N GLU A 306 9.34 0.15 -26.20
CA GLU A 306 8.54 1.37 -26.33
C GLU A 306 7.09 1.19 -25.91
N THR A 307 6.47 0.04 -26.21
CA THR A 307 5.04 -0.19 -25.98
C THR A 307 4.74 -1.01 -24.72
N GLY A 308 5.70 -1.81 -24.24
CA GLY A 308 5.50 -2.73 -23.11
C GLY A 308 4.68 -3.97 -23.46
N VAL A 309 4.46 -4.25 -24.75
CA VAL A 309 3.78 -5.47 -25.24
C VAL A 309 4.49 -6.00 -26.48
N SER A 310 4.71 -7.30 -26.53
CA SER A 310 5.35 -7.97 -27.66
C SER A 310 4.96 -9.45 -27.70
N ASN A 311 5.36 -10.17 -28.74
CA ASN A 311 5.41 -11.62 -28.65
C ASN A 311 6.67 -12.07 -27.89
N TYR A 312 6.87 -13.38 -27.76
CA TYR A 312 8.04 -13.94 -27.09
C TYR A 312 9.37 -13.56 -27.78
N THR A 313 9.39 -13.36 -29.11
CA THR A 313 10.59 -12.95 -29.86
C THR A 313 10.99 -11.53 -29.48
N GLY A 314 10.03 -10.59 -29.54
CA GLY A 314 10.27 -9.20 -29.17
C GLY A 314 10.67 -9.05 -27.71
N TYR A 315 10.11 -9.89 -26.83
CA TYR A 315 10.46 -9.93 -25.42
C TYR A 315 11.91 -10.39 -25.22
N ALA A 316 12.31 -11.51 -25.83
CA ALA A 316 13.66 -12.04 -25.74
C ALA A 316 14.71 -11.10 -26.37
N ASN A 317 14.36 -10.45 -27.48
CA ASN A 317 15.23 -9.47 -28.13
C ASN A 317 15.36 -8.18 -27.30
N ALA A 318 14.29 -7.71 -26.66
CA ALA A 318 14.35 -6.57 -25.73
C ALA A 318 15.26 -6.87 -24.53
N TYR A 319 15.16 -8.09 -23.98
CA TYR A 319 16.05 -8.52 -22.90
C TYR A 319 17.51 -8.56 -23.35
N LYS A 320 17.78 -9.13 -24.54
CA LYS A 320 19.12 -9.11 -25.16
C LYS A 320 19.67 -7.70 -25.27
N ASN A 321 18.90 -6.76 -25.82
CA ASN A 321 19.34 -5.37 -25.98
C ASN A 321 19.68 -4.70 -24.64
N ILE A 322 18.93 -4.99 -23.56
CA ILE A 322 19.24 -4.50 -22.22
C ILE A 322 20.60 -5.02 -21.75
N LEU A 323 20.84 -6.32 -21.87
CA LEU A 323 22.07 -6.96 -21.41
C LEU A 323 23.29 -6.56 -22.25
N GLU A 324 23.14 -6.43 -23.57
CA GLU A 324 24.21 -5.97 -24.46
C GLU A 324 24.56 -4.50 -24.19
N HIS A 325 23.57 -3.66 -23.92
CA HIS A 325 23.81 -2.29 -23.46
C HIS A 325 24.64 -2.26 -22.16
N TYR A 326 24.55 -3.31 -21.34
CA TYR A 326 25.32 -3.47 -20.10
C TYR A 326 26.69 -4.14 -20.31
N GLY A 327 27.06 -4.43 -21.55
CA GLY A 327 28.34 -5.04 -21.93
C GLY A 327 28.37 -6.57 -21.84
N LEU A 328 27.23 -7.24 -21.64
CA LEU A 328 27.19 -8.70 -21.55
C LEU A 328 27.06 -9.35 -22.93
N LYS A 329 27.73 -10.50 -23.10
CA LYS A 329 27.55 -11.36 -24.27
C LYS A 329 26.30 -12.21 -24.09
N VAL A 330 25.32 -12.03 -24.98
CA VAL A 330 24.01 -12.67 -24.91
C VAL A 330 23.57 -13.20 -26.27
N LYS A 331 22.94 -14.37 -26.28
CA LYS A 331 22.36 -14.99 -27.48
C LYS A 331 20.89 -15.33 -27.23
N VAL A 332 20.04 -15.11 -28.23
CA VAL A 332 18.66 -15.65 -28.22
C VAL A 332 18.71 -17.08 -28.73
N ILE A 333 18.11 -17.99 -27.98
CA ILE A 333 17.99 -19.40 -28.31
C ILE A 333 16.53 -19.72 -28.56
N MET A 334 16.25 -20.40 -29.66
CA MET A 334 14.92 -20.94 -29.96
C MET A 334 14.78 -22.33 -29.34
N GLY A 335 13.87 -22.47 -28.38
CA GLY A 335 13.47 -23.77 -27.83
C GLY A 335 12.22 -24.33 -28.53
N LYS A 336 11.90 -25.60 -28.26
CA LYS A 336 10.76 -26.31 -28.89
C LYS A 336 9.39 -25.71 -28.56
N LYS A 337 9.25 -24.99 -27.45
CA LYS A 337 7.96 -24.38 -27.00
C LYS A 337 8.05 -22.88 -26.68
N HIS A 338 9.25 -22.33 -26.46
CA HIS A 338 9.48 -20.94 -26.05
C HIS A 338 10.86 -20.45 -26.54
N MET A 339 11.05 -19.14 -26.72
CA MET A 339 12.39 -18.54 -26.88
C MET A 339 12.96 -18.15 -25.53
N GLU A 340 14.27 -18.35 -25.36
CA GLU A 340 15.00 -18.02 -24.14
C GLU A 340 16.34 -17.39 -24.49
N ASN A 341 16.84 -16.50 -23.63
CA ASN A 341 18.18 -15.94 -23.80
C ASN A 341 19.20 -16.81 -23.06
N SER A 342 20.36 -17.03 -23.68
CA SER A 342 21.57 -17.42 -22.95
C SER A 342 22.50 -16.24 -22.76
N VAL A 343 23.16 -16.20 -21.61
CA VAL A 343 24.13 -15.17 -21.24
C VAL A 343 25.44 -15.83 -20.85
N VAL A 344 26.55 -15.22 -21.26
CA VAL A 344 27.88 -15.64 -20.85
C VAL A 344 28.32 -14.78 -19.67
N ILE A 345 28.62 -15.43 -18.54
CA ILE A 345 29.16 -14.79 -17.33
C ILE A 345 30.47 -15.49 -17.03
N ALA A 346 31.55 -14.70 -17.00
CA ALA A 346 32.94 -15.14 -16.90
C ALA A 346 33.26 -16.47 -17.63
N GLY A 347 32.97 -16.49 -18.93
CA GLY A 347 33.28 -17.62 -19.81
C GLY A 347 32.33 -18.83 -19.71
N LYS A 348 31.35 -18.82 -18.80
CA LYS A 348 30.32 -19.87 -18.70
C LYS A 348 28.97 -19.39 -19.24
N THR A 349 28.29 -20.26 -19.98
CA THR A 349 26.98 -19.97 -20.59
C THR A 349 25.85 -20.45 -19.69
N TYR A 350 24.87 -19.58 -19.43
CA TYR A 350 23.68 -19.85 -18.65
C TYR A 350 22.43 -19.50 -19.44
N THR A 351 21.32 -20.20 -19.19
CA THR A 351 20.01 -19.78 -19.73
C THR A 351 19.31 -18.85 -18.74
N ALA A 352 18.57 -17.86 -19.25
CA ALA A 352 17.99 -16.78 -18.44
C ALA A 352 16.95 -17.27 -17.42
N SER A 353 16.24 -18.36 -17.71
CA SER A 353 15.25 -18.96 -16.81
C SER A 353 15.88 -19.79 -15.69
N THR A 354 17.08 -20.32 -15.93
CA THR A 354 17.79 -21.19 -14.96
C THR A 354 18.77 -20.41 -14.09
N ILE A 355 19.16 -19.19 -14.49
CA ILE A 355 20.19 -18.42 -13.78
C ILE A 355 19.87 -18.12 -12.30
N GLU A 356 18.59 -18.03 -11.95
CA GLU A 356 18.12 -17.82 -10.57
C GLU A 356 18.08 -19.13 -9.75
N SER A 357 18.22 -20.30 -10.40
CA SER A 357 18.13 -21.64 -9.77
C SER A 357 19.44 -22.45 -9.77
N VAL A 358 20.51 -22.01 -10.44
CA VAL A 358 21.79 -22.75 -10.45
C VAL A 358 22.57 -22.55 -9.13
N SER A 359 22.54 -23.58 -8.27
CA SER A 359 23.35 -23.63 -7.06
C SER A 359 24.86 -23.61 -7.38
N GLY A 360 25.64 -22.75 -6.72
CA GLY A 360 27.10 -22.63 -6.91
C GLY A 360 27.55 -21.52 -7.86
N VAL A 361 26.72 -21.09 -8.82
CA VAL A 361 26.98 -19.87 -9.62
C VAL A 361 27.02 -18.63 -8.74
N HIS A 362 26.13 -18.58 -7.75
CA HIS A 362 26.11 -17.57 -6.68
C HIS A 362 27.36 -17.57 -5.78
N LYS A 363 28.12 -18.68 -5.75
CA LYS A 363 29.28 -18.87 -4.84
C LYS A 363 30.63 -18.63 -5.52
N ASN A 364 30.73 -18.96 -6.82
CA ASN A 364 31.99 -18.93 -7.60
C ASN A 364 32.22 -17.62 -8.34
N TYR A 365 31.16 -16.89 -8.68
CA TYR A 365 31.29 -15.46 -8.86
C TYR A 365 31.22 -14.89 -7.46
N THR A 366 32.33 -14.35 -6.96
CA THR A 366 32.22 -13.36 -5.90
C THR A 366 31.10 -12.46 -6.35
N THR A 367 30.01 -12.40 -5.57
CA THR A 367 29.29 -11.14 -5.49
C THR A 367 30.42 -10.13 -5.32
N THR A 368 30.75 -9.35 -6.36
CA THR A 368 31.52 -8.12 -6.15
C THR A 368 30.66 -7.46 -5.11
N GLY A 369 31.11 -7.51 -3.84
CA GLY A 369 30.18 -7.49 -2.72
C GLY A 369 29.22 -6.37 -2.99
N LEU A 370 27.91 -6.68 -3.08
CA LEU A 370 26.84 -5.80 -3.60
C LEU A 370 27.39 -4.40 -3.84
N GLY A 371 27.76 -4.07 -5.08
CA GLY A 371 28.37 -2.80 -5.38
C GLY A 371 27.71 -1.70 -4.56
N VAL A 372 28.47 -1.11 -3.63
CA VAL A 372 27.99 -0.34 -2.47
C VAL A 372 26.46 -0.29 -2.31
N ALA A 373 25.89 -1.28 -1.62
CA ALA A 373 24.46 -1.29 -1.32
C ALA A 373 24.20 -0.89 0.12
N ILE A 374 22.95 -0.60 0.44
CA ILE A 374 22.50 -0.47 1.82
C ILE A 374 21.63 -1.65 2.19
N ASN A 375 21.82 -2.21 3.38
CA ASN A 375 21.04 -3.35 3.87
C ASN A 375 19.51 -3.11 3.87
N LYS A 376 19.11 -1.84 3.95
CA LYS A 376 17.73 -1.38 3.79
C LYS A 376 17.73 0.12 3.50
N SER A 377 16.92 0.57 2.56
CA SER A 377 16.73 2.00 2.28
C SER A 377 15.79 2.68 3.26
N THR A 378 15.09 1.91 4.10
CA THR A 378 14.19 2.45 5.11
C THR A 378 14.26 1.69 6.43
N MET A 379 14.01 2.39 7.53
CA MET A 379 13.96 1.81 8.88
C MET A 379 12.83 2.46 9.66
N THR A 380 12.07 1.64 10.38
CA THR A 380 11.05 2.12 11.30
C THR A 380 11.46 1.78 12.73
N LEU A 381 11.38 2.75 13.63
CA LEU A 381 11.72 2.63 15.05
C LEU A 381 10.60 3.27 15.90
N SER A 382 10.42 2.84 17.13
CA SER A 382 9.70 3.64 18.15
C SER A 382 10.66 4.67 18.77
N VAL A 383 10.16 5.73 19.42
CA VAL A 383 11.02 6.65 20.19
C VAL A 383 11.91 5.85 21.17
N GLY A 384 13.21 6.17 21.21
CA GLY A 384 14.21 5.42 21.98
C GLY A 384 14.72 4.14 21.30
N GLY A 385 14.00 3.66 20.29
CA GLY A 385 14.37 2.51 19.48
C GLY A 385 15.69 2.71 18.74
N LYS A 386 16.39 1.60 18.52
CA LYS A 386 17.69 1.56 17.83
C LYS A 386 17.60 0.63 16.65
N GLY A 387 18.32 0.95 15.59
CA GLY A 387 18.53 0.04 14.47
C GLY A 387 19.71 0.49 13.64
N THR A 388 20.17 -0.34 12.71
CA THR A 388 21.41 -0.06 11.99
C THR A 388 21.18 -0.10 10.49
N PHE A 389 21.60 0.96 9.81
CA PHE A 389 21.88 0.90 8.39
C PHE A 389 23.31 0.40 8.22
N LYS A 390 23.49 -0.54 7.31
CA LYS A 390 24.80 -1.10 6.99
C LYS A 390 25.04 -0.88 5.51
N ALA A 391 26.18 -0.28 5.19
CA ALA A 391 26.73 -0.41 3.85
C ALA A 391 27.09 -1.88 3.65
N LEU A 392 26.63 -2.47 2.56
CA LEU A 392 26.98 -3.81 2.13
C LEU A 392 27.96 -3.67 0.97
N GLY A 393 28.94 -4.57 0.90
CA GLY A 393 29.77 -4.68 -0.29
C GLY A 393 30.80 -3.56 -0.54
N ASN A 394 31.11 -2.75 0.48
CA ASN A 394 31.97 -1.58 0.32
C ASN A 394 33.31 -1.72 1.06
N THR A 395 34.41 -1.36 0.39
CA THR A 395 35.77 -1.25 0.96
C THR A 395 36.19 0.20 1.28
N LYS A 396 35.38 1.20 0.87
CA LYS A 396 35.67 2.63 1.06
C LYS A 396 35.11 3.17 2.39
N THR A 397 35.61 4.30 2.87
CA THR A 397 35.08 4.97 4.07
C THR A 397 33.62 5.41 3.87
N VAL A 398 32.76 5.05 4.82
CA VAL A 398 31.34 5.43 4.84
C VAL A 398 31.13 6.58 5.82
N THR A 399 30.45 7.63 5.40
CA THR A 399 30.00 8.70 6.30
C THR A 399 28.49 8.71 6.41
N TRP A 400 28.01 9.06 7.60
CA TRP A 400 26.60 9.07 7.94
C TRP A 400 26.23 10.43 8.52
N SER A 401 25.09 10.95 8.10
CA SER A 401 24.51 12.16 8.69
C SER A 401 22.99 12.04 8.76
N SER A 402 22.35 12.83 9.61
CA SER A 402 20.89 12.92 9.67
C SER A 402 20.46 14.30 9.23
N THR A 403 19.48 14.39 8.32
CA THR A 403 18.87 15.66 7.92
C THR A 403 18.05 16.29 9.05
N ASN A 404 17.57 15.50 10.00
CA ASN A 404 16.88 15.96 11.21
C ASN A 404 17.26 15.11 12.44
N LYS A 405 18.22 15.61 13.21
CA LYS A 405 18.73 14.97 14.45
C LYS A 405 17.71 14.93 15.58
N LYS A 406 16.66 15.78 15.57
CA LYS A 406 15.56 15.74 16.55
C LYS A 406 14.68 14.51 16.36
N VAL A 407 14.60 13.98 15.14
CA VAL A 407 13.84 12.74 14.83
C VAL A 407 14.72 11.51 15.04
N ALA A 408 15.91 11.46 14.43
CA ALA A 408 16.85 10.37 14.67
C ALA A 408 18.30 10.82 14.46
N THR A 409 19.20 10.26 15.26
CA THR A 409 20.66 10.44 15.14
C THR A 409 21.28 9.17 14.58
N VAL A 410 22.44 9.28 13.92
CA VAL A 410 23.20 8.14 13.39
C VAL A 410 24.66 8.23 13.83
N THR A 411 25.26 7.11 14.21
CA THR A 411 26.68 7.01 14.54
C THR A 411 27.54 6.84 13.28
N LYS A 412 28.87 6.93 13.44
CA LYS A 412 29.84 6.61 12.36
C LYS A 412 29.69 5.17 11.82
N SER A 413 29.15 4.25 12.62
CA SER A 413 28.88 2.85 12.23
C SER A 413 27.48 2.62 11.63
N GLY A 414 26.71 3.68 11.35
CA GLY A 414 25.36 3.56 10.79
C GLY A 414 24.28 3.16 11.80
N LYS A 415 24.59 3.15 13.11
CA LYS A 415 23.62 2.89 14.17
C LYS A 415 22.74 4.11 14.38
N VAL A 416 21.46 3.96 14.05
CA VAL A 416 20.41 4.95 14.21
C VAL A 416 19.78 4.82 15.60
N THR A 417 19.60 5.96 16.26
CA THR A 417 18.79 6.07 17.48
C THR A 417 17.64 7.03 17.22
N ALA A 418 16.41 6.55 17.43
CA ALA A 418 15.20 7.36 17.34
C ALA A 418 15.09 8.30 18.56
N LYS A 419 14.96 9.59 18.30
CA LYS A 419 14.90 10.66 19.32
C LYS A 419 13.52 11.27 19.48
N GLY A 420 12.77 11.38 18.37
CA GLY A 420 11.44 11.98 18.38
C GLY A 420 10.62 11.48 17.21
N ALA A 421 9.30 11.42 17.39
CA ALA A 421 8.40 10.96 16.34
C ALA A 421 8.51 11.85 15.09
N GLY A 422 8.53 11.23 13.92
CA GLY A 422 8.69 11.93 12.65
C GLY A 422 9.36 11.11 11.57
N VAL A 423 9.77 11.77 10.49
CA VAL A 423 10.54 11.16 9.41
C VAL A 423 11.80 12.00 9.19
N THR A 424 12.95 11.34 9.12
CA THR A 424 14.23 11.96 8.76
C THR A 424 14.93 11.11 7.72
N THR A 425 15.86 11.71 6.99
CA THR A 425 16.74 10.98 6.09
C THR A 425 18.10 10.87 6.77
N ILE A 426 18.56 9.64 6.93
CA ILE A 426 19.95 9.35 7.21
C ILE A 426 20.67 9.29 5.87
N ILE A 427 21.56 10.22 5.62
CA ILE A 427 22.37 10.27 4.40
C ILE A 427 23.60 9.39 4.64
N MET A 428 23.76 8.38 3.80
CA MET A 428 24.98 7.58 3.71
C MET A 428 25.78 8.08 2.51
N LYS A 429 27.04 8.48 2.70
CA LYS A 429 27.94 8.82 1.59
C LYS A 429 29.11 7.86 1.52
N ILE A 430 29.43 7.44 0.30
CA ILE A 430 30.50 6.50 0.00
C ILE A 430 31.21 7.00 -1.25
N GLY A 431 32.41 7.55 -1.08
CA GLY A 431 33.07 8.34 -2.13
C GLY A 431 32.18 9.50 -2.59
N THR A 432 31.92 9.59 -3.90
CA THR A 432 31.04 10.60 -4.51
C THR A 432 29.55 10.21 -4.49
N LYS A 433 29.22 8.95 -4.16
CA LYS A 433 27.84 8.46 -4.17
C LYS A 433 27.13 8.78 -2.85
N THR A 434 25.86 9.16 -2.95
CA THR A 434 25.00 9.52 -1.82
C THR A 434 23.73 8.66 -1.83
N TYR A 435 23.37 8.10 -0.67
CA TYR A 435 22.18 7.26 -0.50
C TYR A 435 21.30 7.84 0.60
N ASP A 436 20.01 7.99 0.28
CA ASP A 436 19.00 8.50 1.20
C ASP A 436 18.30 7.36 1.93
N CYS A 437 18.61 7.20 3.22
CA CYS A 437 18.12 6.13 4.07
C CYS A 437 17.00 6.68 4.97
N LYS A 438 15.74 6.41 4.64
CA LYS A 438 14.61 7.02 5.35
C LYS A 438 14.38 6.36 6.71
N VAL A 439 14.50 7.13 7.78
CA VAL A 439 14.14 6.70 9.15
C VAL A 439 12.78 7.26 9.51
N ARG A 440 11.94 6.38 9.99
CA ARG A 440 10.59 6.69 10.43
C ARG A 440 10.48 6.35 11.90
N VAL A 441 10.15 7.34 12.73
CA VAL A 441 10.03 7.18 14.17
C VAL A 441 8.58 7.30 14.57
N ASN A 442 8.04 6.23 15.15
CA ASN A 442 6.73 6.21 15.78
C ASN A 442 6.83 6.79 17.19
N LYS A 443 5.73 7.42 17.66
CA LYS A 443 5.57 7.78 19.07
C LYS A 443 5.65 6.55 19.97
#